data_AF-A0A935QZA1-F1
#
_entry.id   AF-A0A935QZA1-F1
#
_cell.length_a   1.000
_cell.length_b   1.000
_cell.length_c   1.000
_cell.angle_alpha   90.00
_cell.angle_beta   90.00
_cell.angle_gamma   90.00
#
_symmetry.space_group_name_H-M   'P 1'
#
loop_
_entity.id
_entity.type
_entity.pdbx_description
1 polymer ?
#
loop_
_entity_poly.entity_id
_entity_poly.type
_entity_poly.pdbx_seq_one_letter_code
_entity_poly.pdbx_strand_id
1 'polypeptide(L)'
;MPPTRNPFNLLAYLLFRVRRGLEDIEQAGQPPRWLRMARLGPQVTAPNPPAMANGVASVVKAFTTSLNWMAEATLDLRELLITTDAAKATAEAAMRLLRTSSSPEFVNGLKNILPASAVAELQSIASSVDGVLADIENILTYIPEPDDVNRMAHELYRLLCVVQRPVPYGADGVSFDLAEIRPDTLDHVDVANTGKIRLINWALDAKTTTRGLGTDEADSQDLYRLGTRRLWQTTNDKLPQRSIGQFNFGARTETIFNFDFDHSIPPDPALEAHQNTRQDIVELWDLLEKHDYIDPAVPQGSADRLAATAQYTPALTALVRKFQVINGLPVTGWPDNDTLNRLLHLDYGAKTLTRAIPYIPAMDPAPLVNGNTSNKAPDAFDDEVKGGFLPF
;
A
#
# COMPACT_ATOMS: atom_id res chain seq x y z
N MET A 1 -15.72 28.84 -8.50
CA MET A 1 -15.27 28.19 -7.25
C MET A 1 -13.91 28.79 -6.91
N PRO A 2 -13.67 29.24 -5.67
CA PRO A 2 -12.34 29.70 -5.31
C PRO A 2 -11.36 28.52 -5.47
N PRO A 3 -10.13 28.76 -5.96
CA PRO A 3 -9.12 27.72 -6.02
C PRO A 3 -8.88 27.23 -4.59
N THR A 4 -9.08 25.95 -4.35
CA THR A 4 -8.80 25.31 -3.07
C THR A 4 -7.33 25.57 -2.74
N ARG A 5 -7.06 26.38 -1.72
CA ARG A 5 -5.70 26.73 -1.23
C ARG A 5 -4.96 25.53 -0.60
N ASN A 6 -5.59 24.37 -0.55
CA ASN A 6 -5.05 23.17 0.05
C ASN A 6 -4.06 22.47 -0.92
N PRO A 7 -2.76 22.36 -0.57
CA PRO A 7 -1.72 21.80 -1.42
C PRO A 7 -1.85 20.28 -1.62
N PHE A 8 -2.57 19.56 -0.75
CA PHE A 8 -2.74 18.10 -0.84
C PHE A 8 -3.63 17.69 -2.02
N ASN A 9 -4.61 18.52 -2.39
CA ASN A 9 -5.38 18.33 -3.61
C ASN A 9 -4.49 18.45 -4.87
N LEU A 10 -3.51 19.36 -4.87
CA LEU A 10 -2.56 19.49 -5.96
C LEU A 10 -1.62 18.27 -6.02
N LEU A 11 -1.17 17.75 -4.88
CA LEU A 11 -0.34 16.54 -4.81
C LEU A 11 -1.11 15.30 -5.28
N ALA A 12 -2.36 15.11 -4.85
CA ALA A 12 -3.23 14.04 -5.33
C ALA A 12 -3.45 14.15 -6.85
N TYR A 13 -3.71 15.36 -7.35
CA TYR A 13 -3.85 15.60 -8.79
C TYR A 13 -2.55 15.31 -9.54
N LEU A 14 -1.38 15.66 -8.99
CA LEU A 14 -0.09 15.33 -9.58
C LEU A 14 0.12 13.82 -9.66
N LEU A 15 -0.15 13.07 -8.60
CA LEU A 15 -0.09 11.60 -8.59
C LEU A 15 -1.03 10.98 -9.62
N PHE A 16 -2.27 11.46 -9.69
CA PHE A 16 -3.23 11.07 -10.72
C PHE A 16 -2.70 11.34 -12.13
N ARG A 17 -2.12 12.52 -12.38
CA ARG A 17 -1.55 12.91 -13.68
C ARG A 17 -0.32 12.09 -14.04
N VAL A 18 0.52 11.71 -13.07
CA VAL A 18 1.62 10.76 -13.28
C VAL A 18 1.05 9.43 -13.71
N ARG A 19 0.10 8.85 -12.96
CA ARG A 19 -0.50 7.55 -13.31
C ARG A 19 -1.11 7.57 -14.69
N ARG A 20 -1.96 8.55 -14.98
CA ARG A 20 -2.54 8.78 -16.32
C ARG A 20 -1.45 8.94 -17.37
N GLY A 21 -0.42 9.73 -17.09
CA GLY A 21 0.71 9.91 -17.99
C GLY A 21 1.48 8.62 -18.29
N LEU A 22 1.49 7.65 -17.38
CA LEU A 22 2.10 6.34 -17.60
C LEU A 22 1.18 5.42 -18.43
N GLU A 23 -0.13 5.44 -18.15
CA GLU A 23 -1.14 4.52 -18.71
C GLU A 23 -1.73 4.99 -20.05
N ASP A 24 -1.81 6.31 -20.28
CA ASP A 24 -2.47 6.89 -21.44
C ASP A 24 -1.68 6.61 -22.74
N ILE A 25 -2.44 6.44 -23.82
CA ILE A 25 -1.92 6.25 -25.18
C ILE A 25 -1.96 7.60 -25.88
N GLU A 26 -0.80 8.22 -26.09
CA GLU A 26 -0.70 9.56 -26.70
C GLU A 26 -1.02 9.57 -28.20
N GLN A 27 -0.70 8.46 -28.90
CA GLN A 27 -0.89 8.32 -30.33
C GLN A 27 -1.47 6.94 -30.64
N ALA A 28 -2.45 6.89 -31.54
CA ALA A 28 -3.06 5.63 -31.96
C ALA A 28 -1.99 4.66 -32.49
N GLY A 29 -1.97 3.44 -31.95
CA GLY A 29 -0.98 2.42 -32.30
C GLY A 29 0.35 2.49 -31.54
N GLN A 30 0.56 3.48 -30.65
CA GLN A 30 1.70 3.48 -29.74
C GLN A 30 1.39 2.80 -28.40
N PRO A 31 2.32 1.99 -27.86
CA PRO A 31 2.20 1.45 -26.51
C PRO A 31 2.11 2.55 -25.44
N PRO A 32 1.47 2.27 -24.29
CA PRO A 32 1.53 3.13 -23.10
C PRO A 32 2.97 3.48 -22.70
N ARG A 33 3.19 4.63 -22.04
CA ARG A 33 4.54 5.09 -21.66
C ARG A 33 5.26 4.12 -20.73
N TRP A 34 4.55 3.54 -19.76
CA TRP A 34 5.16 2.55 -18.85
C TRP A 34 5.73 1.35 -19.60
N LEU A 35 5.03 0.89 -20.64
CA LEU A 35 5.47 -0.23 -21.47
C LEU A 35 6.71 0.13 -22.30
N ARG A 36 6.77 1.37 -22.81
CA ARG A 36 7.97 1.89 -23.48
C ARG A 36 9.19 1.93 -22.57
N MET A 37 8.99 2.29 -21.30
CA MET A 37 10.07 2.27 -20.29
C MET A 37 10.50 0.83 -19.98
N ALA A 38 9.54 -0.09 -19.80
CA ALA A 38 9.81 -1.50 -19.51
C ALA A 38 10.65 -2.19 -20.61
N ARG A 39 10.47 -1.82 -21.89
CA ARG A 39 11.28 -2.34 -23.02
C ARG A 39 12.77 -2.07 -22.91
N LEU A 40 13.19 -1.13 -22.07
CA LEU A 40 14.62 -0.87 -21.86
C LEU A 40 15.28 -1.93 -20.99
N GLY A 41 14.51 -2.81 -20.32
CA GLY A 41 15.02 -3.88 -19.46
C GLY A 41 16.21 -4.65 -20.03
N PRO A 42 16.07 -5.30 -21.19
CA PRO A 42 17.17 -6.04 -21.83
C PRO A 42 18.39 -5.19 -22.17
N GLN A 43 18.23 -3.88 -22.35
CA GLN A 43 19.34 -2.96 -22.61
C GLN A 43 20.04 -2.52 -21.33
N VAL A 44 19.31 -2.42 -20.21
CA VAL A 44 19.84 -2.04 -18.89
C VAL A 44 20.62 -3.19 -18.26
N THR A 45 20.18 -4.43 -18.47
CA THR A 45 20.84 -5.63 -17.93
C THR A 45 21.97 -6.16 -18.83
N ALA A 46 22.24 -5.52 -19.97
CA ALA A 46 23.33 -5.90 -20.86
C ALA A 46 24.72 -5.59 -20.22
N PRO A 47 25.78 -6.34 -20.56
CA PRO A 47 27.13 -6.12 -19.99
C PRO A 47 27.69 -4.70 -20.21
N ASN A 48 27.27 -4.02 -21.27
CA ASN A 48 27.62 -2.63 -21.58
C ASN A 48 26.35 -1.86 -21.96
N PRO A 49 25.56 -1.43 -20.97
CA PRO A 49 24.26 -0.81 -21.22
C PRO A 49 24.45 0.57 -21.87
N PRO A 50 23.66 0.93 -22.91
CA PRO A 50 23.73 2.25 -23.51
C PRO A 50 23.46 3.36 -22.50
N ALA A 51 24.16 4.49 -22.62
CA ALA A 51 24.03 5.63 -21.68
C ALA A 51 22.58 6.12 -21.52
N MET A 52 21.78 6.10 -22.59
CA MET A 52 20.36 6.45 -22.54
C MET A 52 19.53 5.46 -21.72
N ALA A 53 19.81 4.16 -21.81
CA ALA A 53 19.10 3.14 -21.02
C ALA A 53 19.40 3.29 -19.52
N ASN A 54 20.68 3.50 -19.17
CA ASN A 54 21.10 3.81 -17.80
C ASN A 54 20.49 5.10 -17.26
N GLY A 55 20.42 6.14 -18.10
CA GLY A 55 19.79 7.41 -17.74
C GLY A 55 18.32 7.22 -17.37
N VAL A 56 17.54 6.50 -18.19
CA VAL A 56 16.13 6.22 -17.90
C VAL A 56 15.97 5.36 -16.65
N ALA A 57 16.77 4.32 -16.48
CA ALA A 57 16.73 3.47 -15.28
C ALA A 57 17.02 4.26 -13.99
N SER A 58 17.97 5.20 -14.06
CA SER A 58 18.30 6.08 -12.92
C SER A 58 17.14 7.02 -12.55
N VAL A 59 16.46 7.58 -13.56
CA VAL A 59 15.27 8.41 -13.34
C VAL A 59 14.12 7.60 -12.74
N VAL A 60 13.86 6.40 -13.26
CA VAL A 60 12.84 5.49 -12.69
C VAL A 60 13.16 5.16 -11.23
N LYS A 61 14.41 4.84 -10.92
CA LYS A 61 14.84 4.56 -9.54
C LYS A 61 14.59 5.74 -8.61
N ALA A 62 15.01 6.96 -9.01
CA ALA A 62 14.76 8.16 -8.23
C ALA A 62 13.25 8.40 -8.03
N PHE A 63 12.47 8.20 -9.08
CA PHE A 63 11.03 8.36 -9.04
C PHE A 63 10.34 7.35 -8.11
N THR A 64 10.68 6.06 -8.22
CA THR A 64 10.22 5.00 -7.31
C THR A 64 10.53 5.34 -5.86
N THR A 65 11.78 5.75 -5.57
CA THR A 65 12.18 6.15 -4.22
C THR A 65 11.29 7.28 -3.70
N SER A 66 11.08 8.34 -4.49
CA SER A 66 10.20 9.45 -4.09
C SER A 66 8.77 9.00 -3.81
N LEU A 67 8.21 8.08 -4.60
CA LEU A 67 6.86 7.56 -4.35
C LEU A 67 6.77 6.76 -3.05
N ASN A 68 7.80 5.99 -2.69
CA ASN A 68 7.81 5.26 -1.42
C ASN A 68 7.92 6.19 -0.21
N TRP A 69 8.74 7.26 -0.30
CA TRP A 69 8.76 8.33 0.71
C TRP A 69 7.40 9.04 0.82
N MET A 70 6.73 9.29 -0.31
CA MET A 70 5.39 9.86 -0.30
C MET A 70 4.37 8.91 0.30
N ALA A 71 4.50 7.60 0.10
CA ALA A 71 3.61 6.60 0.71
C ALA A 71 3.77 6.58 2.24
N GLU A 72 5.01 6.56 2.74
CA GLU A 72 5.34 6.69 4.16
C GLU A 72 4.78 7.99 4.75
N ALA A 73 5.11 9.14 4.16
CA ALA A 73 4.59 10.43 4.63
C ALA A 73 3.05 10.51 4.55
N THR A 74 2.42 9.86 3.57
CA THR A 74 0.95 9.80 3.48
C THR A 74 0.38 8.95 4.62
N LEU A 75 1.03 7.86 5.01
CA LEU A 75 0.62 7.05 6.16
C LEU A 75 0.75 7.85 7.47
N ASP A 76 1.87 8.53 7.69
CA ASP A 76 2.09 9.38 8.85
C ASP A 76 1.02 10.49 8.93
N LEU A 77 0.72 11.10 7.78
CA LEU A 77 -0.34 12.10 7.67
C LEU A 77 -1.71 11.53 8.01
N ARG A 78 -2.04 10.29 7.60
CA ARG A 78 -3.34 9.66 7.94
C ARG A 78 -3.46 9.46 9.45
N GLU A 79 -2.41 8.96 10.08
CA GLU A 79 -2.37 8.72 11.52
C GLU A 79 -2.47 10.03 12.30
N LEU A 80 -1.70 11.04 11.89
CA LEU A 80 -1.76 12.38 12.46
C LEU A 80 -3.12 13.05 12.22
N LEU A 81 -3.72 12.84 11.05
CA LEU A 81 -5.02 13.40 10.71
C LEU A 81 -6.14 12.86 11.55
N ILE A 82 -6.13 11.62 12.02
CA ILE A 82 -7.20 11.16 12.92
C ILE A 82 -7.26 12.03 14.19
N THR A 83 -6.11 12.39 14.74
CA THR A 83 -6.04 13.28 15.91
C THR A 83 -6.27 14.75 15.56
N THR A 84 -5.73 15.20 14.43
CA THR A 84 -5.82 16.59 13.97
C THR A 84 -7.20 16.92 13.43
N ASP A 85 -7.89 15.98 12.78
CA ASP A 85 -9.28 16.09 12.32
C ASP A 85 -10.22 16.16 13.52
N ALA A 86 -10.03 15.34 14.55
CA ALA A 86 -10.76 15.49 15.80
C ALA A 86 -10.55 16.89 16.43
N ALA A 87 -9.31 17.40 16.41
CA ALA A 87 -9.00 18.75 16.87
C ALA A 87 -9.59 19.84 15.96
N LYS A 88 -9.56 19.66 14.64
CA LYS A 88 -10.13 20.55 13.62
C LYS A 88 -11.64 20.60 13.75
N ALA A 89 -12.31 19.46 13.84
CA ALA A 89 -13.74 19.33 14.07
C ALA A 89 -14.15 19.95 15.42
N THR A 90 -13.33 19.78 16.46
CA THR A 90 -13.55 20.44 17.76
C THR A 90 -13.39 21.96 17.65
N ALA A 91 -12.37 22.44 16.94
CA ALA A 91 -12.16 23.86 16.69
C ALA A 91 -13.28 24.45 15.83
N GLU A 92 -13.73 23.76 14.79
CA GLU A 92 -14.85 24.17 13.95
C GLU A 92 -16.17 24.17 14.72
N ALA A 93 -16.41 23.17 15.57
CA ALA A 93 -17.57 23.14 16.47
C ALA A 93 -17.51 24.30 17.48
N ALA A 94 -16.35 24.56 18.07
CA ALA A 94 -16.13 25.68 18.99
C ALA A 94 -16.29 27.04 18.27
N MET A 95 -15.79 27.18 17.05
CA MET A 95 -15.97 28.37 16.22
C MET A 95 -17.44 28.57 15.85
N ARG A 96 -18.16 27.52 15.48
CA ARG A 96 -19.61 27.59 15.20
C ARG A 96 -20.39 27.99 16.44
N LEU A 97 -20.02 27.47 17.61
CA LEU A 97 -20.60 27.87 18.89
C LEU A 97 -20.32 29.36 19.18
N LEU A 98 -19.06 29.78 19.03
CA LEU A 98 -18.64 31.18 19.22
C LEU A 98 -19.39 32.13 18.27
N ARG A 99 -19.46 31.81 16.97
CA ARG A 99 -20.24 32.56 15.97
C ARG A 99 -21.72 32.63 16.30
N THR A 100 -22.29 31.53 16.80
CA THR A 100 -23.70 31.49 17.18
C THR A 100 -23.94 32.37 18.42
N SER A 101 -23.02 32.33 19.39
CA SER A 101 -23.08 33.14 20.62
C SER A 101 -22.76 34.62 20.41
N SER A 102 -22.01 34.98 19.37
CA SER A 102 -21.72 36.36 18.98
C SER A 102 -22.69 36.90 17.92
N SER A 103 -23.64 36.08 17.47
CA SER A 103 -24.57 36.44 16.39
C SER A 103 -25.48 37.61 16.78
N PRO A 104 -25.81 38.50 15.82
CA PRO A 104 -26.76 39.59 16.04
C PRO A 104 -28.11 39.08 16.58
N GLU A 105 -28.58 37.92 16.12
CA GLU A 105 -29.84 37.30 16.54
C GLU A 105 -29.82 36.91 18.02
N PHE A 106 -28.73 36.30 18.49
CA PHE A 106 -28.55 35.94 19.90
C PHE A 106 -28.42 37.19 20.79
N VAL A 107 -27.60 38.15 20.39
CA VAL A 107 -27.41 39.42 21.12
C VAL A 107 -28.71 40.23 21.15
N ASN A 108 -29.48 40.24 20.05
CA ASN A 108 -30.77 40.90 19.97
C ASN A 108 -31.83 40.22 20.85
N GLY A 109 -31.79 38.89 20.99
CA GLY A 109 -32.65 38.14 21.91
C GLY A 109 -32.44 38.50 23.38
N LEU A 110 -31.20 38.88 23.75
CA LEU A 110 -30.83 39.25 25.13
C LEU A 110 -31.15 40.72 25.49
N LYS A 111 -31.45 41.57 24.49
CA LYS A 111 -31.75 43.01 24.70
C LYS A 111 -32.94 43.29 25.62
N ASN A 112 -33.87 42.34 25.73
CA ASN A 112 -35.06 42.46 26.58
C ASN A 112 -34.82 41.98 28.03
N ILE A 113 -33.65 41.39 28.30
CA ILE A 113 -33.33 40.73 29.58
C ILE A 113 -32.16 41.44 30.28
N LEU A 114 -31.22 42.00 29.52
CA LEU A 114 -30.01 42.64 30.06
C LEU A 114 -30.07 44.18 29.95
N PRO A 115 -29.43 44.90 30.90
CA PRO A 115 -29.28 46.35 30.81
C PRO A 115 -28.44 46.76 29.59
N ALA A 116 -28.73 47.94 29.04
CA ALA A 116 -28.11 48.44 27.80
C ALA A 116 -26.56 48.52 27.85
N SER A 117 -25.98 48.75 29.04
CA SER A 117 -24.52 48.74 29.24
C SER A 117 -23.91 47.35 29.04
N ALA A 118 -24.58 46.28 29.50
CA ALA A 118 -24.12 44.90 29.32
C ALA A 118 -24.27 44.44 27.86
N VAL A 119 -25.29 44.93 27.14
CA VAL A 119 -25.45 44.66 25.70
C VAL A 119 -24.33 45.31 24.88
N ALA A 120 -23.91 46.53 25.24
CA ALA A 120 -22.82 47.23 24.57
C ALA A 120 -21.45 46.54 24.78
N GLU A 121 -21.19 46.03 25.99
CA GLU A 121 -20.00 45.22 26.27
C GLU A 121 -19.97 43.93 25.42
N LEU A 122 -21.10 43.21 25.36
CA LEU A 122 -21.25 41.99 24.56
C LEU A 122 -21.00 42.22 23.06
N GLN A 123 -21.42 43.36 22.51
CA GLN A 123 -21.16 43.70 21.11
C GLN A 123 -19.68 43.97 20.83
N SER A 124 -18.95 44.59 21.77
CA SER A 124 -17.51 44.82 21.61
C SER A 124 -16.71 43.51 21.68
N ILE A 125 -17.12 42.60 22.57
CA ILE A 125 -16.54 41.25 22.69
C ILE A 125 -16.81 40.45 21.40
N ALA A 126 -18.03 40.49 20.86
CA ALA A 126 -18.38 39.83 19.60
C ALA A 126 -17.47 40.26 18.43
N SER A 127 -17.17 41.56 18.33
CA SER A 127 -16.31 42.10 17.27
C SER A 127 -14.85 41.62 17.40
N SER A 128 -14.35 41.47 18.63
CA SER A 128 -13.02 40.91 18.90
C SER A 128 -12.95 39.41 18.58
N VAL A 129 -14.06 38.69 18.79
CA VAL A 129 -14.19 37.26 18.50
C VAL A 129 -14.14 37.03 16.98
N ASP A 130 -14.78 37.87 16.18
CA ASP A 130 -14.78 37.73 14.71
C ASP A 130 -13.37 37.81 14.09
N GLY A 131 -12.50 38.69 14.60
CA GLY A 131 -11.10 38.78 14.14
C GLY A 131 -10.31 37.51 14.44
N VAL A 132 -10.46 36.97 15.65
CA VAL A 132 -9.80 35.71 16.06
C VAL A 132 -10.36 34.52 15.27
N LEU A 133 -11.66 34.49 15.01
CA LEU A 133 -12.30 33.46 14.19
C LEU A 133 -11.76 33.44 12.75
N ALA A 134 -11.50 34.61 12.15
CA ALA A 134 -10.92 34.70 10.80
C ALA A 134 -9.48 34.17 10.74
N ASP A 135 -8.68 34.41 11.78
CA ASP A 135 -7.31 33.89 11.88
C ASP A 135 -7.31 32.37 12.08
N ILE A 136 -8.20 31.85 12.93
CA ILE A 136 -8.38 30.40 13.09
C ILE A 136 -8.83 29.76 11.77
N GLU A 137 -9.80 30.34 11.06
CA GLU A 137 -10.22 29.84 9.74
C GLU A 137 -9.07 29.78 8.74
N ASN A 138 -8.22 30.81 8.67
CA ASN A 138 -7.06 30.80 7.79
C ASN A 138 -6.09 29.66 8.13
N ILE A 139 -5.84 29.37 9.41
CA ILE A 139 -4.99 28.25 9.83
C ILE A 139 -5.62 26.91 9.44
N LEU A 140 -6.92 26.74 9.67
CA LEU A 140 -7.66 25.50 9.36
C LEU A 140 -7.65 25.18 7.85
N THR A 141 -7.49 26.16 6.96
CA THR A 141 -7.40 25.92 5.50
C THR A 141 -6.12 25.21 5.06
N TYR A 142 -5.07 25.18 5.88
CA TYR A 142 -3.81 24.48 5.59
C TYR A 142 -3.78 23.05 6.17
N ILE A 143 -4.72 22.72 7.05
CA ILE A 143 -4.86 21.35 7.59
C ILE A 143 -5.50 20.48 6.50
N PRO A 144 -4.85 19.37 6.07
CA PRO A 144 -5.43 18.48 5.08
C PRO A 144 -6.79 17.96 5.54
N GLU A 145 -7.72 17.76 4.61
CA GLU A 145 -8.95 17.01 4.89
C GLU A 145 -8.65 15.50 4.80
N PRO A 146 -9.36 14.65 5.55
CA PRO A 146 -9.25 13.19 5.41
C PRO A 146 -9.39 12.72 3.96
N ASP A 147 -10.30 13.35 3.21
CA ASP A 147 -10.55 13.04 1.79
C ASP A 147 -9.35 13.31 0.88
N ASP A 148 -8.56 14.35 1.15
CA ASP A 148 -7.38 14.68 0.33
C ASP A 148 -6.31 13.61 0.48
N VAL A 149 -6.08 13.17 1.71
CA VAL A 149 -5.10 12.13 2.03
C VAL A 149 -5.60 10.76 1.59
N ASN A 150 -6.90 10.50 1.65
CA ASN A 150 -7.52 9.32 1.04
C ASN A 150 -7.28 9.26 -0.48
N ARG A 151 -7.39 10.38 -1.20
CA ARG A 151 -7.11 10.45 -2.64
C ARG A 151 -5.64 10.19 -2.95
N MET A 152 -4.72 10.80 -2.20
CA MET A 152 -3.28 10.54 -2.34
C MET A 152 -2.97 9.05 -2.12
N ALA A 153 -3.50 8.49 -1.02
CA ALA A 153 -3.31 7.09 -0.67
C ALA A 153 -3.84 6.14 -1.76
N HIS A 154 -5.01 6.43 -2.33
CA HIS A 154 -5.56 5.65 -3.44
C HIS A 154 -4.67 5.68 -4.70
N GLU A 155 -4.18 6.85 -5.08
CA GLU A 155 -3.31 6.98 -6.26
C GLU A 155 -1.94 6.33 -6.05
N LEU A 156 -1.37 6.43 -4.84
CA LEU A 156 -0.14 5.73 -4.46
C LEU A 156 -0.33 4.21 -4.46
N TYR A 157 -1.43 3.72 -3.90
CA TYR A 157 -1.81 2.31 -3.97
C TYR A 157 -1.81 1.82 -5.43
N ARG A 158 -2.48 2.53 -6.33
CA ARG A 158 -2.56 2.13 -7.76
C ARG A 158 -1.21 2.14 -8.48
N LEU A 159 -0.25 2.94 -8.02
CA LEU A 159 1.09 2.97 -8.59
C LEU A 159 1.98 1.83 -8.06
N LEU A 160 1.77 1.40 -6.82
CA LEU A 160 2.69 0.55 -6.06
C LEU A 160 2.18 -0.88 -5.78
N CYS A 161 0.89 -1.15 -5.95
CA CYS A 161 0.30 -2.44 -5.60
C CYS A 161 0.85 -3.60 -6.42
N VAL A 162 0.84 -4.78 -5.81
CA VAL A 162 1.17 -6.05 -6.47
C VAL A 162 -0.10 -6.87 -6.59
N VAL A 163 -0.45 -7.31 -7.80
CA VAL A 163 -1.64 -8.13 -8.00
C VAL A 163 -1.24 -9.45 -8.66
N GLN A 164 -1.29 -10.51 -7.87
CA GLN A 164 -1.21 -11.87 -8.36
C GLN A 164 -2.55 -12.29 -8.94
N ARG A 165 -2.49 -13.15 -9.96
CA ARG A 165 -3.67 -13.80 -10.50
C ARG A 165 -4.33 -14.67 -9.42
N PRO A 166 -5.67 -14.82 -9.44
CA PRO A 166 -6.41 -15.59 -8.45
C PRO A 166 -5.78 -16.96 -8.21
N VAL A 167 -5.67 -17.32 -6.94
CA VAL A 167 -5.30 -18.67 -6.54
C VAL A 167 -6.47 -19.60 -6.88
N PRO A 168 -6.25 -20.72 -7.59
CA PRO A 168 -7.26 -21.75 -7.70
C PRO A 168 -7.37 -22.45 -6.35
N TYR A 169 -8.56 -22.35 -5.76
CA TYR A 169 -8.90 -23.06 -4.54
C TYR A 169 -9.45 -24.43 -4.90
N GLY A 170 -9.10 -25.44 -4.10
CA GLY A 170 -9.71 -26.76 -4.16
C GLY A 170 -11.20 -26.69 -3.83
N ALA A 171 -11.90 -27.81 -4.03
CA ALA A 171 -13.35 -27.91 -3.80
C ALA A 171 -13.79 -27.56 -2.36
N ASP A 172 -12.87 -27.53 -1.41
CA ASP A 172 -13.11 -27.11 -0.02
C ASP A 172 -13.07 -25.58 0.19
N GLY A 173 -12.72 -24.80 -0.83
CA GLY A 173 -12.64 -23.34 -0.78
C GLY A 173 -11.55 -22.80 0.16
N VAL A 174 -10.64 -23.67 0.63
CA VAL A 174 -9.65 -23.37 1.66
C VAL A 174 -8.28 -23.90 1.29
N SER A 175 -8.18 -25.05 0.64
CA SER A 175 -6.91 -25.59 0.15
C SER A 175 -6.56 -25.04 -1.23
N PHE A 176 -5.27 -24.97 -1.56
CA PHE A 176 -4.84 -24.76 -2.94
C PHE A 176 -5.21 -25.98 -3.79
N ASP A 177 -5.75 -25.76 -4.98
CA ASP A 177 -5.78 -26.82 -5.99
C ASP A 177 -4.38 -26.99 -6.60
N LEU A 178 -3.61 -27.89 -5.99
CA LEU A 178 -2.26 -28.25 -6.44
C LEU A 178 -2.25 -28.96 -7.81
N ALA A 179 -3.40 -29.36 -8.35
CA ALA A 179 -3.49 -29.87 -9.72
C ALA A 179 -3.51 -28.73 -10.77
N GLU A 180 -3.96 -27.53 -10.37
CA GLU A 180 -4.10 -26.35 -11.23
C GLU A 180 -2.89 -25.41 -11.21
N ILE A 181 -2.18 -25.25 -10.08
CA ILE A 181 -0.88 -24.56 -10.07
C ILE A 181 0.24 -25.58 -10.09
N ARG A 182 0.85 -25.72 -11.25
CA ARG A 182 1.99 -26.61 -11.50
C ARG A 182 3.32 -25.84 -11.53
N PRO A 183 4.46 -26.52 -11.34
CA PRO A 183 5.79 -25.88 -11.41
C PRO A 183 6.09 -25.17 -12.74
N ASP A 184 5.45 -25.60 -13.83
CA ASP A 184 5.56 -25.05 -15.19
C ASP A 184 4.58 -23.90 -15.46
N THR A 185 3.75 -23.51 -14.49
CA THR A 185 2.90 -22.31 -14.59
C THR A 185 3.80 -21.09 -14.71
N LEU A 186 3.57 -20.26 -15.74
CA LEU A 186 4.40 -19.08 -16.04
C LEU A 186 3.70 -17.76 -15.66
N ASP A 187 2.37 -17.74 -15.72
CA ASP A 187 1.56 -16.52 -15.61
C ASP A 187 0.96 -16.39 -14.21
N HIS A 188 1.64 -15.64 -13.35
CA HIS A 188 1.28 -15.47 -11.93
C HIS A 188 0.81 -14.07 -11.58
N VAL A 189 1.13 -13.08 -12.40
CA VAL A 189 0.91 -11.66 -12.09
C VAL A 189 -0.15 -11.10 -13.04
N ASP A 190 -1.13 -10.42 -12.46
CA ASP A 190 -2.05 -9.60 -13.23
C ASP A 190 -1.36 -8.28 -13.59
N VAL A 191 -0.74 -8.25 -14.78
CA VAL A 191 -0.03 -7.07 -15.30
C VAL A 191 -0.96 -5.88 -15.53
N ALA A 192 -2.25 -6.13 -15.78
CA ALA A 192 -3.22 -5.06 -15.99
C ALA A 192 -3.52 -4.32 -14.68
N ASN A 193 -3.66 -5.05 -13.57
CA ASN A 193 -4.03 -4.49 -12.27
C ASN A 193 -2.84 -4.21 -11.34
N THR A 194 -1.66 -4.76 -11.62
CA THR A 194 -0.43 -4.43 -10.88
C THR A 194 0.00 -2.99 -11.13
N GLY A 195 0.50 -2.34 -10.08
CA GLY A 195 1.01 -0.98 -10.12
C GLY A 195 2.15 -0.82 -11.14
N LYS A 196 2.04 0.19 -11.99
CA LYS A 196 2.97 0.34 -13.14
C LYS A 196 4.41 0.59 -12.71
N ILE A 197 4.62 1.17 -11.53
CA ILE A 197 5.97 1.40 -10.99
C ILE A 197 6.63 0.06 -10.61
N ARG A 198 5.88 -0.86 -10.00
CA ARG A 198 6.36 -2.22 -9.74
C ARG A 198 6.77 -2.95 -11.02
N LEU A 199 5.92 -2.88 -12.04
CA LEU A 199 6.20 -3.53 -13.33
C LEU A 199 7.43 -2.94 -14.02
N ILE A 200 7.61 -1.62 -14.01
CA ILE A 200 8.81 -0.99 -14.58
C ILE A 200 10.05 -1.42 -13.78
N ASN A 201 9.99 -1.41 -12.44
CA ASN A 201 11.14 -1.83 -11.63
C ASN A 201 11.53 -3.29 -11.92
N TRP A 202 10.57 -4.21 -12.01
CA TRP A 202 10.84 -5.59 -12.42
C TRP A 202 11.43 -5.69 -13.82
N ALA A 203 10.89 -4.94 -14.79
CA ALA A 203 11.41 -4.95 -16.15
C ALA A 203 12.87 -4.48 -16.22
N LEU A 204 13.24 -3.49 -15.40
CA LEU A 204 14.58 -2.91 -15.35
C LEU A 204 15.52 -3.65 -14.38
N ASP A 205 15.07 -4.75 -13.78
CA ASP A 205 15.78 -5.48 -12.73
C ASP A 205 16.19 -4.59 -11.54
N ALA A 206 15.36 -3.59 -11.24
CA ALA A 206 15.61 -2.59 -10.23
C ALA A 206 14.87 -2.92 -8.93
N LYS A 207 15.50 -2.57 -7.80
CA LYS A 207 14.87 -2.67 -6.48
C LYS A 207 13.79 -1.63 -6.27
N THR A 208 12.78 -1.99 -5.47
CA THR A 208 11.85 -1.08 -4.83
C THR A 208 12.07 -1.12 -3.32
N THR A 209 12.29 0.04 -2.70
CA THR A 209 12.50 0.12 -1.24
C THR A 209 11.20 0.46 -0.53
N THR A 210 10.68 -0.46 0.29
CA THR A 210 9.58 -0.18 1.22
C THR A 210 10.15 0.37 2.53
N ARG A 211 9.45 1.32 3.17
CA ARG A 211 9.94 2.10 4.32
C ARG A 211 8.84 2.19 5.38
N GLY A 212 9.18 2.63 6.60
CA GLY A 212 8.23 2.74 7.71
C GLY A 212 7.88 1.39 8.32
N LEU A 213 8.79 0.42 8.23
CA LEU A 213 8.57 -0.97 8.64
C LEU A 213 8.80 -1.14 10.15
N GLY A 214 8.07 -2.04 10.78
CA GLY A 214 8.33 -2.40 12.19
C GLY A 214 7.93 -1.31 13.18
N THR A 215 8.42 -1.46 14.40
CA THR A 215 8.26 -0.47 15.47
C THR A 215 9.23 0.72 15.35
N ASP A 216 10.34 0.55 14.63
CA ASP A 216 11.26 1.62 14.26
C ASP A 216 10.96 2.11 12.83
N GLU A 217 10.22 3.20 12.69
CA GLU A 217 9.80 3.73 11.39
C GLU A 217 10.97 4.11 10.45
N ALA A 218 12.23 4.14 10.92
CA ALA A 218 13.40 4.28 10.08
C ALA A 218 13.71 3.01 9.25
N ASP A 219 13.12 1.87 9.59
CA ASP A 219 13.38 0.61 8.92
C ASP A 219 12.83 0.58 7.49
N SER A 220 13.63 -0.04 6.62
CA SER A 220 13.32 -0.20 5.21
C SER A 220 13.85 -1.51 4.67
N GLN A 221 13.22 -1.99 3.60
CA GLN A 221 13.58 -3.23 2.92
C GLN A 221 13.58 -3.04 1.42
N ASP A 222 14.65 -3.48 0.78
CA ASP A 222 14.76 -3.54 -0.67
C ASP A 222 14.12 -4.82 -1.20
N LEU A 223 13.35 -4.68 -2.28
CA LEU A 223 12.58 -5.76 -2.89
C LEU A 223 12.83 -5.82 -4.40
N TYR A 224 13.11 -7.01 -4.92
CA TYR A 224 13.41 -7.28 -6.31
C TYR A 224 12.42 -8.25 -6.93
N ARG A 225 12.01 -9.30 -6.21
CA ARG A 225 11.25 -10.44 -6.77
C ARG A 225 9.96 -10.76 -6.03
N LEU A 226 9.75 -10.21 -4.84
CA LEU A 226 8.57 -10.49 -4.03
C LEU A 226 7.27 -10.22 -4.80
N GLY A 227 6.37 -11.20 -4.74
CA GLY A 227 5.04 -11.14 -5.36
C GLY A 227 5.03 -11.41 -6.86
N THR A 228 6.18 -11.65 -7.50
CA THR A 228 6.26 -11.99 -8.93
C THR A 228 5.81 -13.40 -9.25
N ARG A 229 5.75 -14.30 -8.26
CA ARG A 229 5.12 -15.63 -8.37
C ARG A 229 4.34 -15.96 -7.11
N ARG A 230 3.40 -16.89 -7.24
CA ARG A 230 2.64 -17.41 -6.10
C ARG A 230 3.53 -18.31 -5.25
N LEU A 231 3.43 -18.17 -3.93
CA LEU A 231 4.20 -18.94 -2.95
C LEU A 231 3.26 -19.61 -1.95
N TRP A 232 3.60 -20.82 -1.52
CA TRP A 232 2.87 -21.57 -0.50
C TRP A 232 3.78 -22.61 0.16
N GLN A 233 3.34 -23.17 1.29
CA GLN A 233 4.07 -24.22 1.99
C GLN A 233 4.09 -25.52 1.18
N THR A 234 5.24 -25.82 0.57
CA THR A 234 5.47 -27.06 -0.18
C THR A 234 6.97 -27.31 -0.35
N THR A 235 7.34 -28.39 -1.02
CA THR A 235 8.74 -28.64 -1.42
C THR A 235 9.12 -27.74 -2.61
N ASN A 236 10.37 -27.31 -2.65
CA ASN A 236 10.88 -26.34 -3.62
C ASN A 236 10.63 -26.73 -5.09
N ASP A 237 10.69 -28.02 -5.42
CA ASP A 237 10.38 -28.57 -6.75
C ASP A 237 8.92 -28.37 -7.18
N LYS A 238 8.01 -28.15 -6.22
CA LYS A 238 6.59 -27.95 -6.48
C LYS A 238 6.19 -26.49 -6.61
N LEU A 239 7.07 -25.55 -6.23
CA LEU A 239 6.83 -24.12 -6.42
C LEU A 239 7.02 -23.75 -7.91
N PRO A 240 6.43 -22.65 -8.39
CA PRO A 240 6.59 -22.22 -9.77
C PRO A 240 8.04 -21.84 -10.05
N GLN A 241 8.64 -22.48 -11.06
CA GLN A 241 10.08 -22.33 -11.34
C GLN A 241 10.38 -21.10 -12.19
N ARG A 242 9.35 -20.46 -12.76
CA ARG A 242 9.50 -19.33 -13.66
C ARG A 242 8.28 -18.42 -13.56
N SER A 243 8.49 -17.13 -13.74
CA SER A 243 7.40 -16.16 -13.86
C SER A 243 7.63 -15.21 -15.03
N ILE A 244 6.64 -15.10 -15.90
CA ILE A 244 6.69 -14.25 -17.09
C ILE A 244 5.52 -13.27 -17.05
N GLY A 245 5.84 -12.00 -16.92
CA GLY A 245 4.85 -10.92 -17.05
C GLY A 245 4.71 -10.55 -18.52
N GLN A 246 3.55 -10.80 -19.11
CA GLN A 246 3.25 -10.42 -20.50
C GLN A 246 2.14 -9.38 -20.56
N PHE A 247 2.28 -8.41 -21.46
CA PHE A 247 1.26 -7.42 -21.75
C PHE A 247 0.86 -7.45 -23.23
N ASN A 248 -0.45 -7.54 -23.49
CA ASN A 248 -0.99 -7.52 -24.83
C ASN A 248 -1.35 -6.09 -25.23
N PHE A 249 -0.80 -5.62 -26.34
CA PHE A 249 -1.09 -4.32 -26.94
C PHE A 249 -1.43 -4.50 -28.42
N GLY A 250 -2.72 -4.37 -28.76
CA GLY A 250 -3.22 -4.69 -30.09
C GLY A 250 -2.94 -6.15 -30.45
N ALA A 251 -2.26 -6.38 -31.59
CA ALA A 251 -1.84 -7.71 -32.04
C ALA A 251 -0.45 -8.13 -31.52
N ARG A 252 0.19 -7.34 -30.64
CA ARG A 252 1.53 -7.61 -30.11
C ARG A 252 1.47 -8.04 -28.65
N THR A 253 2.30 -9.00 -28.28
CA THR A 253 2.55 -9.40 -26.90
C THR A 253 3.96 -9.00 -26.53
N GLU A 254 4.11 -8.33 -25.39
CA GLU A 254 5.41 -7.87 -24.90
C GLU A 254 5.71 -8.48 -23.53
N THR A 255 6.91 -9.04 -23.41
CA THR A 255 7.42 -9.54 -22.14
C THR A 255 7.98 -8.37 -21.33
N ILE A 256 7.39 -8.14 -20.17
CA ILE A 256 7.78 -7.11 -19.22
C ILE A 256 8.93 -7.60 -18.37
N PHE A 257 8.80 -8.81 -17.83
CA PHE A 257 9.85 -9.48 -17.06
C PHE A 257 9.78 -10.99 -17.31
N ASN A 258 10.90 -11.66 -17.05
CA ASN A 258 11.03 -13.11 -17.19
C ASN A 258 12.02 -13.58 -16.13
N PHE A 259 11.50 -13.94 -14.96
CA PHE A 259 12.31 -14.34 -13.82
C PHE A 259 12.39 -15.85 -13.72
N ASP A 260 13.62 -16.31 -13.53
CA ASP A 260 13.94 -17.70 -13.29
C ASP A 260 14.10 -17.91 -11.78
N PHE A 261 13.43 -18.93 -11.29
CA PHE A 261 13.49 -19.35 -9.89
C PHE A 261 14.09 -20.73 -9.76
N ASP A 262 14.75 -21.29 -10.78
CA ASP A 262 15.25 -22.68 -10.82
C ASP A 262 15.68 -23.22 -9.45
N HIS A 263 14.88 -24.17 -8.97
CA HIS A 263 15.00 -24.74 -7.63
C HIS A 263 16.14 -25.74 -7.47
N SER A 264 16.72 -26.17 -8.60
CA SER A 264 17.90 -27.01 -8.63
C SER A 264 19.19 -26.25 -8.33
N ILE A 265 19.18 -24.93 -8.53
CA ILE A 265 20.32 -24.06 -8.23
C ILE A 265 20.23 -23.67 -6.75
N PRO A 266 21.23 -24.01 -5.91
CA PRO A 266 21.27 -23.58 -4.52
C PRO A 266 21.47 -22.05 -4.44
N PRO A 267 20.92 -21.38 -3.41
CA PRO A 267 21.17 -19.97 -3.20
C PRO A 267 22.65 -19.73 -2.90
N ASP A 268 23.22 -18.66 -3.45
CA ASP A 268 24.64 -18.32 -3.29
C ASP A 268 24.76 -16.94 -2.63
N PRO A 269 25.38 -16.85 -1.44
CA PRO A 269 25.58 -15.58 -0.74
C PRO A 269 26.56 -14.63 -1.46
N ALA A 270 27.32 -15.11 -2.47
CA ALA A 270 28.20 -14.28 -3.28
C ALA A 270 27.48 -13.60 -4.47
N LEU A 271 26.30 -14.07 -4.85
CA LEU A 271 25.49 -13.45 -5.91
C LEU A 271 24.75 -12.22 -5.37
N GLU A 272 24.51 -11.26 -6.27
CA GLU A 272 23.62 -10.16 -5.93
C GLU A 272 22.22 -10.70 -5.61
N ALA A 273 21.53 -10.06 -4.66
CA ALA A 273 20.22 -10.51 -4.18
C ALA A 273 19.23 -10.78 -5.34
N HIS A 274 19.14 -9.89 -6.31
CA HIS A 274 18.24 -10.03 -7.47
C HIS A 274 18.55 -11.20 -8.41
N GLN A 275 19.77 -11.77 -8.31
CA GLN A 275 20.23 -12.91 -9.11
C GLN A 275 19.97 -14.25 -8.39
N ASN A 276 19.66 -14.22 -7.09
CA ASN A 276 19.32 -15.42 -6.35
C ASN A 276 17.94 -15.96 -6.77
N THR A 277 17.89 -17.23 -7.14
CA THR A 277 16.67 -17.93 -7.61
C THR A 277 15.63 -18.17 -6.50
N ARG A 278 15.92 -17.74 -5.26
CA ARG A 278 15.05 -17.81 -4.07
C ARG A 278 14.76 -16.46 -3.45
N GLN A 279 15.14 -15.40 -4.14
CA GLN A 279 15.13 -14.05 -3.60
C GLN A 279 13.73 -13.61 -3.13
N ASP A 280 12.66 -14.07 -3.76
CA ASP A 280 11.29 -13.73 -3.38
C ASP A 280 10.87 -14.33 -2.03
N ILE A 281 11.36 -15.52 -1.68
CA ILE A 281 11.11 -16.15 -0.37
C ILE A 281 11.97 -15.46 0.70
N VAL A 282 13.22 -15.16 0.38
CA VAL A 282 14.13 -14.41 1.27
C VAL A 282 13.56 -13.03 1.58
N GLU A 283 13.04 -12.32 0.58
CA GLU A 283 12.38 -11.02 0.75
C GLU A 283 11.13 -11.08 1.62
N LEU A 284 10.37 -12.18 1.56
CA LEU A 284 9.21 -12.37 2.43
C LEU A 284 9.64 -12.56 3.90
N TRP A 285 10.69 -13.35 4.15
CA TRP A 285 11.29 -13.47 5.48
C TRP A 285 11.81 -12.12 5.98
N ASP A 286 12.60 -11.42 5.17
CA ASP A 286 13.18 -10.13 5.53
C ASP A 286 12.10 -9.10 5.87
N LEU A 287 11.01 -9.02 5.10
CA LEU A 287 9.91 -8.11 5.39
C LEU A 287 9.17 -8.45 6.69
N LEU A 288 8.93 -9.74 6.95
CA LEU A 288 8.28 -10.15 8.20
C LEU A 288 9.15 -9.80 9.40
N GLU A 289 10.45 -10.10 9.34
CA GLU A 289 11.40 -9.71 10.38
C GLU A 289 11.48 -8.19 10.56
N LYS A 290 11.45 -7.43 9.46
CA LYS A 290 11.37 -5.96 9.50
C LYS A 290 10.07 -5.42 10.08
N HIS A 291 9.01 -6.22 10.10
CA HIS A 291 7.77 -5.93 10.83
C HIS A 291 7.77 -6.53 12.25
N ASP A 292 8.94 -6.92 12.77
CA ASP A 292 9.14 -7.56 14.08
C ASP A 292 8.56 -9.00 14.22
N TYR A 293 8.11 -9.62 13.12
CA TYR A 293 7.67 -11.03 13.09
C TYR A 293 8.86 -11.97 12.95
N ILE A 294 9.63 -12.12 14.03
CA ILE A 294 10.90 -12.85 14.04
C ILE A 294 10.69 -14.30 14.52
N ASP A 295 11.29 -15.26 13.80
CA ASP A 295 11.49 -16.62 14.31
C ASP A 295 12.88 -16.74 14.95
N PRO A 296 12.97 -16.98 16.28
CA PRO A 296 14.25 -17.09 16.97
C PRO A 296 15.09 -18.29 16.55
N ALA A 297 14.50 -19.27 15.84
CA ALA A 297 15.22 -20.42 15.30
C ALA A 297 16.01 -20.11 14.02
N VAL A 298 15.77 -18.96 13.37
CA VAL A 298 16.49 -18.57 12.15
C VAL A 298 17.91 -18.11 12.53
N PRO A 299 18.96 -18.75 11.97
CA PRO A 299 20.34 -18.35 12.23
C PRO A 299 20.64 -16.93 11.74
N GLN A 300 21.54 -16.22 12.44
CA GLN A 300 21.90 -14.84 12.09
C GLN A 300 23.16 -14.73 11.21
N GLY A 301 23.92 -15.82 11.03
CA GLY A 301 25.06 -15.84 10.11
C GLY A 301 24.59 -15.77 8.66
N SER A 302 25.19 -14.92 7.82
CA SER A 302 24.67 -14.59 6.48
C SER A 302 24.42 -15.81 5.58
N ALA A 303 25.35 -16.77 5.53
CA ALA A 303 25.22 -17.98 4.72
C ALA A 303 24.18 -18.96 5.29
N ASP A 304 24.22 -19.22 6.60
CA ASP A 304 23.27 -20.12 7.27
C ASP A 304 21.85 -19.55 7.24
N ARG A 305 21.72 -18.23 7.38
CA ARG A 305 20.46 -17.50 7.25
C ARG A 305 19.90 -17.67 5.85
N LEU A 306 20.70 -17.40 4.81
CA LEU A 306 20.26 -17.55 3.42
C LEU A 306 19.77 -18.99 3.14
N ALA A 307 20.47 -20.00 3.65
CA ALA A 307 20.03 -21.39 3.51
C ALA A 307 18.69 -21.67 4.22
N ALA A 308 18.48 -21.09 5.41
CA ALA A 308 17.25 -21.24 6.19
C ALA A 308 16.05 -20.47 5.60
N THR A 309 16.28 -19.27 5.05
CA THR A 309 15.22 -18.38 4.54
C THR A 309 14.95 -18.53 3.04
N ALA A 310 15.72 -19.34 2.33
CA ALA A 310 15.49 -19.67 0.92
C ALA A 310 14.39 -20.71 0.68
N GLN A 311 13.61 -21.08 1.70
CA GLN A 311 12.56 -22.09 1.64
C GLN A 311 11.26 -21.61 2.28
N TYR A 312 10.12 -22.02 1.70
CA TYR A 312 8.81 -21.73 2.26
C TYR A 312 8.45 -22.78 3.34
N THR A 313 8.97 -22.58 4.55
CA THR A 313 8.89 -23.55 5.64
C THR A 313 7.56 -23.47 6.41
N PRO A 314 7.23 -24.48 7.25
CA PRO A 314 6.14 -24.37 8.20
C PRO A 314 6.28 -23.17 9.16
N ALA A 315 7.51 -22.80 9.52
CA ALA A 315 7.78 -21.64 10.36
C ALA A 315 7.40 -20.33 9.65
N LEU A 316 7.78 -20.17 8.37
CA LEU A 316 7.35 -19.02 7.57
C LEU A 316 5.82 -18.94 7.47
N THR A 317 5.16 -20.08 7.24
CA THR A 317 3.70 -20.19 7.19
C THR A 317 3.05 -19.70 8.49
N ALA A 318 3.62 -20.10 9.64
CA ALA A 318 3.13 -19.67 10.95
C ALA A 318 3.28 -18.15 11.15
N LEU A 319 4.43 -17.57 10.75
CA LEU A 319 4.64 -16.13 10.79
C LEU A 319 3.66 -15.37 9.90
N VAL A 320 3.43 -15.85 8.67
CA VAL A 320 2.45 -15.25 7.75
C VAL A 320 1.05 -15.29 8.35
N ARG A 321 0.62 -16.42 8.93
CA ARG A 321 -0.69 -16.50 9.61
C ARG A 321 -0.79 -15.53 10.77
N LYS A 322 0.28 -15.39 11.55
CA LYS A 322 0.34 -14.44 12.67
C LYS A 322 0.18 -13.00 12.17
N PHE A 323 0.92 -12.63 11.11
CA PHE A 323 0.81 -11.35 10.45
C PHE A 323 -0.61 -11.09 9.96
N GLN A 324 -1.22 -12.07 9.29
CA GLN A 324 -2.61 -11.98 8.79
C GLN A 324 -3.61 -11.74 9.91
N VAL A 325 -3.52 -12.50 11.01
CA VAL A 325 -4.43 -12.35 12.16
C VAL A 325 -4.31 -10.94 12.77
N ILE A 326 -3.09 -10.50 13.07
CA ILE A 326 -2.85 -9.20 13.70
C ILE A 326 -3.30 -8.05 12.79
N ASN A 327 -3.13 -8.20 11.47
CA ASN A 327 -3.52 -7.20 10.48
C ASN A 327 -4.98 -7.31 10.00
N GLY A 328 -5.78 -8.23 10.56
CA GLY A 328 -7.19 -8.42 10.20
C GLY A 328 -7.40 -8.90 8.75
N LEU A 329 -6.47 -9.69 8.22
CA LEU A 329 -6.50 -10.26 6.88
C LEU A 329 -7.05 -11.70 6.88
N PRO A 330 -7.49 -12.24 5.73
CA PRO A 330 -7.79 -13.66 5.59
C PRO A 330 -6.60 -14.53 6.04
N VAL A 331 -6.84 -15.46 6.96
CA VAL A 331 -5.79 -16.30 7.57
C VAL A 331 -5.53 -17.52 6.70
N THR A 332 -4.79 -17.31 5.62
CA THR A 332 -4.48 -18.34 4.63
C THR A 332 -3.12 -19.01 4.90
N GLY A 333 -2.18 -18.28 5.49
CA GLY A 333 -0.79 -18.70 5.68
C GLY A 333 0.07 -18.64 4.43
N TRP A 334 -0.39 -17.94 3.39
CA TRP A 334 0.39 -17.66 2.20
C TRP A 334 0.34 -16.17 1.84
N PRO A 335 1.34 -15.66 1.09
CA PRO A 335 1.35 -14.26 0.67
C PRO A 335 0.37 -14.06 -0.51
N ASP A 336 -0.93 -14.06 -0.22
CA ASP A 336 -1.98 -13.66 -1.17
C ASP A 336 -1.95 -12.14 -1.43
N ASN A 337 -2.85 -11.65 -2.29
CA ASN A 337 -2.91 -10.22 -2.63
C ASN A 337 -3.10 -9.33 -1.40
N ASP A 338 -3.97 -9.71 -0.46
CA ASP A 338 -4.17 -8.94 0.78
C ASP A 338 -2.90 -8.91 1.63
N THR A 339 -2.26 -10.06 1.81
CA THR A 339 -1.04 -10.20 2.60
C THR A 339 0.16 -9.49 1.97
N LEU A 340 0.43 -9.71 0.68
CA LEU A 340 1.51 -9.08 -0.06
C LEU A 340 1.41 -7.56 -0.03
N ASN A 341 0.21 -7.03 -0.26
CA ASN A 341 0.01 -5.59 -0.25
C ASN A 341 0.13 -5.04 1.17
N ARG A 342 -0.44 -5.71 2.19
CA ARG A 342 -0.35 -5.21 3.57
C ARG A 342 1.07 -5.20 4.10
N LEU A 343 1.91 -6.19 3.75
CA LEU A 343 3.36 -6.19 4.07
C LEU A 343 4.08 -4.93 3.56
N LEU A 344 3.50 -4.27 2.55
CA LEU A 344 4.01 -3.06 1.90
C LEU A 344 3.23 -1.80 2.30
N HIS A 345 2.42 -1.87 3.36
CA HIS A 345 1.52 -0.80 3.82
C HIS A 345 0.41 -0.42 2.83
N LEU A 346 0.05 -1.35 1.94
CA LEU A 346 -1.00 -1.20 0.95
C LEU A 346 -2.23 -2.02 1.37
N ASP A 347 -3.41 -1.50 1.10
CA ASP A 347 -4.67 -2.19 1.38
C ASP A 347 -5.31 -2.69 0.10
N TYR A 348 -5.28 -4.01 -0.11
CA TYR A 348 -5.83 -4.60 -1.33
C TYR A 348 -7.36 -4.55 -1.36
N GLY A 349 -8.06 -4.71 -0.24
CA GLY A 349 -9.52 -4.65 -0.21
C GLY A 349 -10.04 -3.23 -0.43
N ALA A 350 -9.52 -2.27 0.33
CA ALA A 350 -9.94 -0.87 0.28
C ALA A 350 -9.27 -0.05 -0.84
N LYS A 351 -8.28 -0.62 -1.55
CA LYS A 351 -7.51 0.03 -2.63
C LYS A 351 -6.88 1.35 -2.16
N THR A 352 -6.24 1.34 -1.01
CA THR A 352 -5.65 2.53 -0.36
C THR A 352 -4.34 2.17 0.37
N LEU A 353 -3.81 3.09 1.18
CA LEU A 353 -2.68 2.83 2.09
C LEU A 353 -3.20 2.55 3.51
N THR A 354 -2.69 1.48 4.10
CA THR A 354 -2.95 1.09 5.50
C THR A 354 -1.65 0.55 6.08
N ARG A 355 -1.16 1.14 7.17
CA ARG A 355 0.08 0.68 7.81
C ARG A 355 -0.10 -0.76 8.27
N ALA A 356 0.99 -1.52 8.14
CA ALA A 356 1.05 -2.88 8.65
C ALA A 356 1.26 -2.77 10.15
N ILE A 357 0.53 -3.56 10.93
CA ILE A 357 0.72 -3.59 12.36
C ILE A 357 1.95 -4.46 12.65
N PRO A 358 3.03 -3.88 13.21
CA PRO A 358 4.21 -4.64 13.57
C PRO A 358 3.87 -5.60 14.72
N TYR A 359 4.64 -6.67 14.82
CA TYR A 359 4.45 -7.60 15.91
C TYR A 359 4.97 -7.01 17.23
N ILE A 360 4.13 -7.02 18.25
CA ILE A 360 4.57 -6.85 19.64
C ILE A 360 4.12 -8.07 20.45
N PRO A 361 4.94 -8.58 21.40
CA PRO A 361 4.60 -9.79 22.15
C PRO A 361 3.24 -9.78 22.86
N ALA A 362 2.75 -8.60 23.23
CA ALA A 362 1.42 -8.44 23.84
C ALA A 362 0.24 -8.76 22.91
N MET A 363 0.47 -8.84 21.59
CA MET A 363 -0.53 -9.14 20.56
C MET A 363 -0.57 -10.62 20.17
N ASP A 364 0.11 -11.50 20.92
CA ASP A 364 0.13 -12.93 20.60
C ASP A 364 -1.29 -13.47 20.47
N PRO A 365 -1.70 -13.91 19.27
CA PRO A 365 -3.04 -14.43 19.09
C PRO A 365 -3.17 -15.73 19.89
N ALA A 366 -4.34 -15.93 20.51
CA ALA A 366 -4.66 -17.23 21.11
C ALA A 366 -4.39 -18.34 20.07
N PRO A 367 -3.87 -19.50 20.49
CA PRO A 367 -3.46 -20.55 19.55
C PRO A 367 -4.58 -20.80 18.55
N LEU A 368 -4.28 -20.56 17.27
CA LEU A 368 -5.21 -20.78 16.18
C LEU A 368 -5.53 -22.27 16.17
N VAL A 369 -6.69 -22.64 16.71
CA VAL A 369 -7.24 -23.98 16.55
C VAL A 369 -7.48 -24.12 15.06
N ASN A 370 -6.74 -25.05 14.42
CA ASN A 370 -6.97 -25.42 13.02
C ASN A 370 -8.48 -25.67 12.84
N GLY A 371 -9.21 -24.75 12.19
CA GLY A 371 -10.61 -25.00 11.85
C GLY A 371 -11.62 -23.85 11.85
N ASN A 372 -11.30 -22.58 12.11
CA ASN A 372 -12.34 -21.53 11.97
C ASN A 372 -12.28 -20.80 10.62
N THR A 373 -12.95 -21.43 9.65
CA THR A 373 -13.18 -21.02 8.27
C THR A 373 -14.33 -20.01 8.16
N SER A 374 -14.02 -18.72 8.28
CA SER A 374 -14.94 -17.65 7.85
C SER A 374 -14.42 -17.01 6.55
N ASN A 375 -14.18 -17.83 5.53
CA ASN A 375 -14.10 -17.36 4.15
C ASN A 375 -15.54 -17.18 3.65
N LYS A 376 -16.21 -16.12 4.07
CA LYS A 376 -17.30 -15.56 3.27
C LYS A 376 -16.69 -14.41 2.49
N ALA A 377 -16.55 -14.58 1.18
CA ALA A 377 -16.38 -13.45 0.29
C ALA A 377 -17.48 -12.41 0.61
N PRO A 378 -17.22 -11.10 0.52
CA PRO A 378 -18.31 -10.14 0.52
C PRO A 378 -19.21 -10.52 -0.65
N ASP A 379 -20.41 -11.03 -0.33
CA ASP A 379 -21.46 -11.26 -1.30
C ASP A 379 -21.62 -9.94 -2.08
N ALA A 380 -21.69 -10.07 -3.40
CA ALA A 380 -21.93 -8.96 -4.30
C ALA A 380 -23.08 -8.10 -3.77
N PHE A 381 -22.98 -6.78 -4.02
CA PHE A 381 -24.07 -5.83 -3.85
C PHE A 381 -25.34 -6.36 -4.53
N ASP A 382 -26.18 -7.04 -3.77
CA ASP A 382 -27.58 -7.22 -4.08
C ASP A 382 -28.36 -6.18 -3.28
N ASP A 383 -29.00 -5.29 -4.04
CA ASP A 383 -30.03 -4.39 -3.58
C ASP A 383 -31.09 -5.15 -2.76
N GLU A 384 -31.15 -4.92 -1.45
CA GLU A 384 -32.45 -4.88 -0.78
C GLU A 384 -32.44 -3.89 0.39
N VAL A 385 -32.95 -2.69 0.06
CA VAL A 385 -33.63 -1.81 0.99
C VAL A 385 -34.63 -2.62 1.81
N LYS A 386 -34.46 -2.66 3.15
CA LYS A 386 -35.57 -2.70 4.12
C LYS A 386 -35.10 -2.37 5.53
N GLY A 387 -35.40 -1.12 5.91
CA GLY A 387 -35.86 -0.67 7.22
C GLY A 387 -35.40 -1.39 8.48
N GLY A 388 -34.61 -0.69 9.28
CA GLY A 388 -34.29 -1.08 10.65
C GLY A 388 -33.54 0.00 11.40
N PHE A 389 -34.19 1.14 11.63
CA PHE A 389 -33.86 2.04 12.75
C PHE A 389 -33.72 1.23 14.04
N LEU A 390 -32.78 1.59 14.93
CA LEU A 390 -32.95 1.68 16.39
C LEU A 390 -31.61 2.13 17.05
N PRO A 391 -31.62 2.66 18.30
CA PRO A 391 -31.19 4.04 18.55
C PRO A 391 -30.07 4.22 19.60
N PHE A 392 -29.61 5.47 19.67
CA PHE A 392 -28.72 6.14 20.64
C PHE A 392 -27.22 5.90 20.49
#